data_AF-A0A9Q0KIZ7-F1
#
_entry.id   AF-A0A9Q0KIZ7-F1
#
_cell.length_a   1.000
_cell.length_b   1.000
_cell.length_c   1.000
_cell.angle_alpha   90.00
_cell.angle_beta   90.00
_cell.angle_gamma   90.00
#
_symmetry.space_group_name_H-M   'P 1'
#
loop_
_entity.id
_entity.type
_entity.pdbx_description
1 polymer ?
#
loop_
_entity_poly.entity_id
_entity_poly.type
_entity_poly.pdbx_seq_one_letter_code
_entity_poly.pdbx_strand_id
1 'polypeptide(L)'
;MDLQQSPPKGSLSSGSHRLTRLHLNVILAVARFISKCPNHTDDGPRLQFLQSIQSSFRESFWPQSFGIDSIYAFYFDFLSYVARAVELSPDFTTEIIDTIDGILICAAAIVNDEAGVSRLFLKVVSQNFLSILPKAAENLVSCLSGHIVGEIH
;
A
#
# COMPACT_ATOMS: atom_id res chain seq x y z
N MET A 1 -37.40 -12.33 -18.83
CA MET A 1 -35.96 -12.62 -18.93
C MET A 1 -35.26 -11.30 -18.64
N ASP A 2 -35.12 -10.97 -17.36
CA ASP A 2 -34.52 -9.72 -16.93
C ASP A 2 -33.02 -9.93 -16.79
N LEU A 3 -32.26 -9.18 -17.59
CA LEU A 3 -30.80 -9.15 -17.54
C LEU A 3 -30.39 -8.53 -16.20
N GLN A 4 -29.89 -9.39 -15.31
CA GLN A 4 -29.30 -9.01 -14.04
C GLN A 4 -28.10 -8.08 -14.30
N GLN A 5 -28.31 -6.77 -14.15
CA GLN A 5 -27.23 -5.79 -14.15
C GLN A 5 -26.36 -6.03 -12.91
N SER A 6 -25.16 -6.58 -13.11
CA SER A 6 -24.10 -6.53 -12.11
C SER A 6 -23.77 -5.07 -11.77
N PRO A 7 -23.50 -4.73 -10.49
CA PRO A 7 -23.11 -3.38 -10.14
C PRO A 7 -21.80 -3.00 -10.87
N PRO A 8 -21.63 -1.72 -11.23
CA PRO A 8 -20.42 -1.27 -11.91
C PRO A 8 -19.21 -1.59 -11.04
N LYS A 9 -18.12 -2.09 -11.64
CA LYS A 9 -16.80 -2.16 -11.01
C LYS A 9 -16.44 -0.72 -10.65
N GLY A 10 -16.70 -0.33 -9.40
CA GLY A 10 -16.42 1.00 -8.90
C GLY A 10 -14.92 1.23 -8.99
N SER A 11 -14.48 2.01 -9.97
CA SER A 11 -13.17 2.62 -9.89
C SER A 11 -13.20 3.50 -8.63
N LEU A 12 -12.20 3.37 -7.77
CA LEU A 12 -11.98 4.28 -6.63
C LEU A 12 -11.60 5.71 -7.10
N SER A 13 -11.88 6.06 -8.36
CA SER A 13 -11.29 7.20 -9.07
C SER A 13 -12.31 8.23 -9.57
N SER A 14 -13.54 8.25 -9.04
CA SER A 14 -14.44 9.37 -9.36
C SER A 14 -15.33 9.75 -8.17
N GLY A 15 -14.93 10.83 -7.50
CA GLY A 15 -15.68 11.46 -6.42
C GLY A 15 -14.88 11.53 -5.13
N SER A 16 -15.04 12.64 -4.42
CA SER A 16 -14.51 12.95 -3.08
C SER A 16 -15.01 11.97 -2.00
N HIS A 17 -14.83 10.67 -2.20
CA HIS A 17 -15.23 9.64 -1.26
C HIS A 17 -14.01 9.15 -0.52
N ARG A 18 -13.77 9.74 0.65
CA ARG A 18 -12.84 9.19 1.64
C ARG A 18 -13.15 7.71 1.83
N LEU A 19 -12.12 6.89 2.01
CA LEU A 19 -12.37 5.49 2.33
C LEU A 19 -13.16 5.40 3.63
N THR A 20 -14.11 4.46 3.67
CA THR A 20 -14.85 4.15 4.89
C THR A 20 -14.12 3.04 5.65
N ARG A 21 -14.41 2.90 6.95
CA ARG A 21 -13.90 1.78 7.75
C ARG A 21 -14.29 0.42 7.15
N LEU A 22 -15.48 0.34 6.53
CA LEU A 22 -15.93 -0.86 5.84
C LEU A 22 -15.02 -1.21 4.65
N HIS A 23 -14.64 -0.23 3.83
CA HIS A 23 -13.74 -0.47 2.69
C HIS A 23 -12.39 -1.03 3.17
N LEU A 24 -11.79 -0.41 4.18
CA LEU A 24 -10.52 -0.87 4.75
C LEU A 24 -10.62 -2.29 5.34
N ASN A 25 -11.70 -2.60 6.04
CA ASN A 25 -11.93 -3.95 6.58
C ASN A 25 -12.06 -5.00 5.47
N VAL A 26 -12.75 -4.67 4.37
CA VAL A 26 -12.87 -5.56 3.21
C VAL A 26 -11.51 -5.79 2.57
N ILE A 27 -10.71 -4.73 2.37
CA ILE A 27 -9.35 -4.82 1.82
C ILE A 27 -8.48 -5.75 2.69
N LEU A 28 -8.49 -5.55 4.01
CA LEU A 28 -7.73 -6.41 4.93
C LEU A 28 -8.21 -7.86 4.92
N ALA A 29 -9.53 -8.10 4.90
CA ALA A 29 -10.08 -9.44 4.86
C ALA A 29 -9.66 -10.18 3.58
N VAL A 30 -9.76 -9.51 2.43
CA VAL A 30 -9.32 -10.07 1.13
C VAL A 30 -7.83 -10.38 1.16
N ALA A 31 -6.99 -9.44 1.60
CA ALA A 31 -5.55 -9.67 1.71
C ALA A 31 -5.23 -10.86 2.62
N ARG A 32 -5.90 -10.96 3.77
CA ARG A 32 -5.74 -12.07 4.71
C ARG A 32 -6.15 -13.40 4.12
N PHE A 33 -7.25 -13.48 3.38
CA PHE A 33 -7.67 -14.73 2.74
C PHE A 33 -6.68 -15.16 1.66
N ILE A 34 -6.24 -14.23 0.80
CA ILE A 34 -5.29 -14.55 -0.27
C ILE A 34 -3.93 -14.97 0.31
N SER A 35 -3.50 -14.36 1.42
CA SER A 35 -2.24 -14.76 2.11
C SER A 35 -2.21 -16.22 2.59
N LYS A 36 -3.33 -16.93 2.53
CA LYS A 36 -3.47 -18.34 2.90
C LYS A 36 -3.81 -19.26 1.72
N CYS A 37 -4.00 -18.69 0.52
CA CYS A 37 -4.47 -19.42 -0.65
C CYS A 37 -3.40 -19.34 -1.77
N PRO A 38 -2.63 -20.42 -2.00
CA PRO A 38 -1.71 -20.45 -3.14
C PRO A 38 -2.48 -20.42 -4.47
N ASN A 39 -1.89 -19.81 -5.50
CA ASN A 39 -2.40 -19.77 -6.88
C ASN A 39 -3.73 -19.04 -7.10
N HIS A 40 -4.07 -18.04 -6.28
CA HIS A 40 -5.24 -17.19 -6.53
C HIS A 40 -4.90 -16.04 -7.50
N THR A 41 -5.62 -15.93 -8.61
CA THR A 41 -5.57 -14.74 -9.50
C THR A 41 -6.37 -13.61 -8.86
N ASP A 42 -5.68 -12.57 -8.39
CA ASP A 42 -6.30 -11.43 -7.71
C ASP A 42 -6.37 -10.21 -8.62
N ASP A 43 -7.58 -9.77 -8.97
CA ASP A 43 -7.88 -8.45 -9.57
C ASP A 43 -8.72 -7.59 -8.61
N GLY A 44 -8.73 -7.95 -7.32
CA GLY A 44 -9.69 -7.50 -6.33
C GLY A 44 -9.32 -6.20 -5.61
N PRO A 45 -10.07 -5.86 -4.54
CA PRO A 45 -9.87 -4.65 -3.74
C PRO A 45 -8.45 -4.46 -3.17
N ARG A 46 -7.68 -5.55 -2.99
CA ARG A 46 -6.30 -5.51 -2.51
C ARG A 46 -5.37 -4.84 -3.51
N LEU A 47 -5.40 -5.26 -4.78
CA LEU A 47 -4.57 -4.66 -5.84
C LEU A 47 -4.95 -3.19 -6.06
N GLN A 48 -6.24 -2.89 -6.08
CA GLN A 48 -6.72 -1.52 -6.21
C GLN A 48 -6.22 -0.64 -5.06
N PHE A 49 -6.19 -1.18 -3.83
CA PHE A 49 -5.64 -0.46 -2.70
C PHE A 49 -4.12 -0.26 -2.85
N LEU A 50 -3.38 -1.29 -3.26
CA LEU A 50 -1.93 -1.21 -3.48
C LEU A 50 -1.58 -0.10 -4.47
N GLN A 51 -2.28 -0.05 -5.60
CA GLN A 51 -2.15 1.01 -6.62
C GLN A 51 -2.52 2.41 -6.08
N SER A 52 -3.38 2.47 -5.06
CA SER A 52 -3.79 3.73 -4.41
C SER A 52 -2.90 4.16 -3.25
N ILE A 53 -1.85 3.40 -2.87
CA ILE A 53 -1.06 3.69 -1.66
C ILE A 53 -0.45 5.09 -1.70
N GLN A 54 0.01 5.58 -2.85
CA GLN A 54 0.56 6.94 -2.93
C GLN A 54 -0.48 8.00 -2.51
N SER A 55 -1.74 7.83 -2.92
CA SER A 55 -2.85 8.69 -2.49
C SER A 55 -3.14 8.56 -1.00
N SER A 56 -2.88 7.39 -0.41
CA SER A 56 -3.08 7.14 1.01
C SER A 56 -2.10 7.86 1.94
N PHE A 57 -1.04 8.48 1.41
CA PHE A 57 -0.15 9.32 2.23
C PHE A 57 -0.82 10.63 2.69
N ARG A 58 -1.93 11.03 2.06
CA ARG A 58 -2.72 12.17 2.53
C ARG A 58 -3.65 11.73 3.66
N GLU A 59 -3.67 12.48 4.77
CA GLU A 59 -4.60 12.20 5.87
C GLU A 59 -6.07 12.19 5.44
N SER A 60 -6.42 13.02 4.45
CA SER A 60 -7.77 13.09 3.89
C SER A 60 -8.24 11.82 3.18
N PHE A 61 -7.33 10.93 2.81
CA PHE A 61 -7.65 9.63 2.24
C PHE A 61 -8.29 8.69 3.27
N TRP A 62 -7.89 8.83 4.54
CA TRP A 62 -8.31 7.96 5.63
C TRP A 62 -9.67 8.36 6.19
N PRO A 63 -10.41 7.40 6.79
CA PRO A 63 -11.61 7.73 7.55
C PRO A 63 -11.24 8.71 8.67
N GLN A 64 -12.09 9.70 8.94
CA GLN A 64 -11.84 10.69 10.01
C GLN A 64 -11.64 10.06 11.40
N SER A 65 -12.15 8.84 11.61
CA SER A 65 -11.95 8.07 12.85
C SER A 65 -10.56 7.41 12.97
N PHE A 66 -9.72 7.46 11.94
CA PHE A 66 -8.40 6.82 11.94
C PHE A 66 -7.35 7.82 12.41
N GLY A 67 -6.79 7.57 13.59
CA GLY A 67 -5.54 8.21 14.01
C GLY A 67 -4.32 7.46 13.44
N ILE A 68 -3.14 8.04 13.65
CA ILE A 68 -1.85 7.48 13.19
C ILE A 68 -1.67 6.00 13.61
N ASP A 69 -2.05 5.62 14.83
CA ASP A 69 -1.91 4.22 15.28
C ASP A 69 -2.80 3.26 14.50
N SER A 70 -4.01 3.70 14.11
CA SER A 70 -4.92 2.89 13.29
C SER A 70 -4.40 2.74 11.86
N ILE A 71 -3.79 3.80 11.32
CA ILE A 71 -3.14 3.78 10.01
C ILE A 71 -1.94 2.84 10.03
N TYR A 72 -1.12 2.91 11.09
CA TYR A 72 0.02 2.03 11.29
C TYR A 72 -0.41 0.57 11.33
N ALA A 73 -1.38 0.22 12.19
CA ALA A 73 -1.88 -1.14 12.33
C ALA A 73 -2.46 -1.66 11.00
N PHE A 74 -3.19 -0.81 10.27
CA PHE A 74 -3.72 -1.16 8.96
C PHE A 74 -2.60 -1.49 7.97
N TYR A 75 -1.60 -0.60 7.81
CA TYR A 75 -0.49 -0.87 6.89
C TYR A 75 0.29 -2.11 7.29
N PHE A 76 0.54 -2.28 8.59
CA PHE A 76 1.29 -3.40 9.12
C PHE A 76 0.63 -4.73 8.76
N ASP A 77 -0.66 -4.87 9.08
CA ASP A 77 -1.43 -6.06 8.75
C ASP A 77 -1.51 -6.27 7.23
N PHE A 78 -1.86 -5.22 6.48
CA PHE A 78 -2.03 -5.29 5.04
C PHE A 78 -0.75 -5.75 4.33
N LEU A 79 0.39 -5.11 4.61
CA LEU A 79 1.67 -5.43 4.00
C LEU A 79 2.19 -6.81 4.42
N SER A 80 1.94 -7.23 5.67
CA SER A 80 2.24 -8.60 6.12
C SER A 80 1.50 -9.65 5.30
N TYR A 81 0.21 -9.41 5.01
CA TYR A 81 -0.58 -10.31 4.18
C TYR A 81 -0.16 -10.28 2.71
N VAL A 82 0.24 -9.11 2.18
CA VAL A 82 0.80 -9.00 0.83
C VAL A 82 2.12 -9.77 0.73
N ALA A 83 3.02 -9.64 1.70
CA ALA A 83 4.29 -10.37 1.76
C ALA A 83 4.08 -11.88 1.70
N ARG A 84 3.20 -12.38 2.56
CA ARG A 84 2.77 -13.78 2.57
C ARG A 84 2.19 -14.25 1.23
N ALA A 85 1.37 -13.42 0.58
CA ALA A 85 0.77 -13.80 -0.70
C ALA A 85 1.80 -13.87 -1.83
N VAL A 86 2.78 -12.96 -1.84
CA VAL A 86 3.89 -12.94 -2.79
C VAL A 86 4.77 -14.19 -2.63
N GLU A 87 5.06 -14.60 -1.39
CA GLU A 87 5.79 -15.86 -1.11
C GLU A 87 5.11 -17.10 -1.69
N LEU A 88 3.77 -17.10 -1.77
CA LEU A 88 2.97 -18.24 -2.22
C LEU A 88 2.67 -18.24 -3.73
N SER A 89 2.99 -17.17 -4.46
CA SER A 89 2.59 -16.99 -5.86
C SER A 89 3.67 -16.29 -6.70
N PRO A 90 4.63 -17.02 -7.29
CA PRO A 90 5.77 -16.45 -8.02
C PRO A 90 5.40 -15.54 -9.20
N ASP A 91 4.35 -15.88 -9.95
CA ASP A 91 3.90 -15.09 -11.11
C ASP A 91 3.30 -13.73 -10.70
N PHE A 92 2.83 -13.63 -9.45
CA PHE A 92 2.27 -12.43 -8.85
C PHE A 92 3.35 -11.52 -8.25
N THR A 93 4.56 -12.05 -8.04
CA THR A 93 5.65 -11.37 -7.35
C THR A 93 6.19 -10.18 -8.13
N THR A 94 6.39 -10.31 -9.44
CA THR A 94 7.06 -9.26 -10.25
C THR A 94 6.25 -7.96 -10.32
N GLU A 95 4.95 -8.04 -10.64
CA GLU A 95 4.09 -6.85 -10.74
C GLU A 95 3.95 -6.10 -9.41
N ILE A 96 3.86 -6.87 -8.32
CA ILE A 96 3.76 -6.32 -6.96
C ILE A 96 5.07 -5.66 -6.55
N ILE A 97 6.21 -6.28 -6.85
CA ILE A 97 7.54 -5.70 -6.56
C ILE A 97 7.70 -4.38 -7.31
N ASP A 98 7.42 -4.34 -8.62
CA ASP A 98 7.55 -3.11 -9.42
C ASP A 98 6.63 -1.99 -8.89
N THR A 99 5.40 -2.35 -8.49
CA THR A 99 4.45 -1.41 -7.89
C THR A 99 4.96 -0.86 -6.56
N ILE A 100 5.47 -1.73 -5.68
CA ILE A 100 5.99 -1.35 -4.36
C ILE A 100 7.23 -0.47 -4.49
N ASP A 101 8.12 -0.78 -5.43
CA ASP A 101 9.34 -0.01 -5.67
C ASP A 101 9.01 1.45 -6.05
N GLY A 102 8.03 1.65 -6.93
CA GLY A 102 7.54 2.99 -7.27
C GLY A 102 6.91 3.72 -6.08
N ILE A 103 6.16 3.01 -5.24
CA ILE A 103 5.57 3.58 -4.02
C ILE A 103 6.64 4.01 -3.03
N LEU A 104 7.69 3.20 -2.86
CA LEU A 104 8.78 3.45 -1.91
C LEU A 104 9.59 4.69 -2.27
N ILE A 105 9.94 4.85 -3.55
CA ILE A 105 10.62 6.06 -4.04
C ILE A 105 9.74 7.30 -3.82
N CYS A 106 8.45 7.21 -4.15
CA CYS A 106 7.52 8.32 -3.90
C CYS A 106 7.39 8.66 -2.42
N ALA A 107 7.30 7.67 -1.53
CA ALA A 107 7.23 7.88 -0.10
C ALA A 107 8.48 8.57 0.44
N ALA A 108 9.67 8.16 -0.04
CA ALA A 108 10.94 8.73 0.35
C ALA A 108 11.13 10.17 -0.13
N ALA A 109 10.55 10.54 -1.27
CA ALA A 109 10.64 11.90 -1.83
C ALA A 109 9.73 12.94 -1.13
N ILE A 110 8.81 12.52 -0.24
CA ILE A 110 7.92 13.43 0.49
C ILE A 110 8.67 13.96 1.72
N VAL A 111 9.06 15.24 1.67
CA VAL A 111 9.93 15.89 2.68
C VAL A 111 9.22 16.98 3.50
N ASN A 112 7.96 17.30 3.18
CA ASN A 112 7.21 18.39 3.82
C ASN A 112 6.45 17.93 5.10
N ASP A 113 5.74 18.85 5.76
CA ASP A 113 4.95 18.56 6.97
C ASP A 113 3.86 17.48 6.77
N GLU A 114 3.50 17.14 5.53
CA GLU A 114 2.56 16.05 5.20
C GLU A 114 3.21 14.66 5.22
N ALA A 115 4.51 14.56 5.49
CA ALA A 115 5.26 13.30 5.48
C ALA A 115 4.93 12.34 6.66
N GLY A 116 3.96 12.67 7.51
CA GLY A 116 3.58 11.84 8.66
C GLY A 116 3.22 10.41 8.27
N VAL A 117 2.30 10.26 7.30
CA VAL A 117 1.83 8.94 6.85
C VAL A 117 2.84 8.25 5.93
N SER A 118 3.58 8.97 5.09
CA SER A 118 4.62 8.38 4.22
C SER A 118 5.79 7.82 5.04
N ARG A 119 6.25 8.53 6.08
CA ARG A 119 7.27 8.02 7.02
C ARG A 119 6.76 6.81 7.80
N LEU A 120 5.50 6.83 8.22
CA LEU A 120 4.86 5.70 8.88
C LEU A 120 4.83 4.47 7.95
N PHE A 121 4.47 4.65 6.69
CA PHE A 121 4.50 3.61 5.68
C PHE A 121 5.92 3.04 5.50
N LEU A 122 6.94 3.89 5.33
CA LEU A 122 8.34 3.46 5.22
C LEU A 122 8.80 2.65 6.44
N LYS A 123 8.40 3.08 7.65
CA LYS A 123 8.65 2.33 8.90
C LYS A 123 7.99 0.96 8.89
N VAL A 124 6.77 0.84 8.40
CA VAL A 124 6.08 -0.45 8.33
C VAL A 124 6.72 -1.38 7.30
N VAL A 125 7.10 -0.85 6.13
CA VAL A 125 7.74 -1.65 5.08
C VAL A 125 9.08 -2.20 5.58
N SER A 126 9.88 -1.40 6.28
CA SER A 126 11.16 -1.87 6.84
C SER A 126 11.02 -2.94 7.92
N GLN A 127 9.82 -3.13 8.48
CA GLN A 127 9.53 -4.15 9.48
C GLN A 127 8.95 -5.45 8.89
N ASN A 128 8.31 -5.36 7.72
CA ASN A 128 7.58 -6.49 7.11
C ASN A 128 8.22 -7.01 5.82
N PHE A 129 9.45 -6.58 5.54
CA PHE A 129 10.19 -6.71 4.28
C PHE A 129 9.57 -7.69 3.28
N LEU A 130 8.79 -7.11 2.37
CA LEU A 130 8.64 -7.64 1.03
C LEU A 130 10.05 -7.67 0.40
N SER A 131 10.36 -8.71 -0.37
CA SER A 131 11.60 -8.76 -1.14
C SER A 131 11.65 -7.56 -2.10
N ILE A 132 12.30 -6.48 -1.69
CA ILE A 132 12.52 -5.31 -2.54
C ILE A 132 13.55 -5.65 -3.60
N LEU A 133 13.38 -5.12 -4.81
CA LEU A 133 14.41 -5.29 -5.82
C LEU A 133 15.70 -4.59 -5.35
N PRO A 134 16.89 -5.17 -5.54
CA PRO A 134 18.15 -4.54 -5.14
C PRO A 134 18.29 -3.10 -5.64
N LYS A 135 17.74 -2.81 -6.83
CA LYS A 135 17.76 -1.47 -7.41
C LYS A 135 16.93 -0.45 -6.63
N ALA A 136 15.78 -0.84 -6.11
CA ALA A 136 14.97 0.04 -5.27
C ALA A 136 15.61 0.27 -3.91
N ALA A 137 16.30 -0.74 -3.36
CA ALA A 137 17.09 -0.58 -2.13
C ALA A 137 18.18 0.50 -2.30
N GLU A 138 18.93 0.47 -3.40
CA GLU A 138 19.96 1.49 -3.71
C GLU A 138 19.36 2.89 -3.82
N ASN A 139 18.22 3.02 -4.53
CA ASN A 139 17.55 4.30 -4.71
C ASN A 139 17.01 4.85 -3.38
N LEU A 140 16.39 3.99 -2.56
CA LEU A 140 15.92 4.35 -1.22
C LEU A 140 17.06 4.83 -0.33
N VAL A 141 18.16 4.07 -0.28
CA VAL A 141 19.34 4.46 0.49
C VAL A 141 19.87 5.81 0.00
N SER A 142 19.93 6.02 -1.31
CA SER A 142 20.37 7.29 -1.90
C SER A 142 19.45 8.47 -1.53
N CYS A 143 18.13 8.29 -1.64
CA CYS A 143 17.15 9.31 -1.26
C CYS A 143 17.22 9.65 0.24
N LEU A 144 17.18 8.62 1.09
CA LEU A 144 17.21 8.80 2.55
C LEU A 144 18.54 9.41 3.02
N SER A 145 19.68 8.98 2.44
CA SER A 145 20.99 9.54 2.79
C SER A 145 21.14 10.99 2.32
N GLY A 146 20.57 11.35 1.17
CA GLY A 146 20.52 12.73 0.68
C GLY A 146 19.80 13.67 1.64
N HIS A 147 18.74 13.19 2.32
CA HIS A 147 18.01 13.98 3.31
C HIS A 147 18.84 14.26 4.56
N ILE A 148 19.61 13.27 5.05
CA ILE A 148 20.49 13.45 6.22
C ILE A 148 21.57 14.49 5.94
N VAL A 149 22.16 14.47 4.74
CA VAL A 149 23.21 15.43 4.37
C VAL A 149 22.68 16.86 4.24
N GLY A 150 21.42 17.03 3.82
CA GLY A 150 20.77 18.34 3.70
C GLY A 150 20.37 19.02 5.02
N GLU A 151 20.21 18.26 6.11
CA GLU A 151 19.86 18.82 7.43
C GLU A 151 21.08 19.09 8.35
N ILE A 152 22.28 18.65 7.95
CA ILE A 152 23.54 18.80 8.72
C ILE A 152 24.39 20.00 8.18
N HIS A 153 23.80 20.87 7.37
CA HIS A 153 24.39 22.16 6.94
C HIS A 153 23.37 23.29 7.11
#